data_AF-A0A965UQU1-F1
#
_entry.id   AF-A0A965UQU1-F1
#
_cell.length_a   1.000
_cell.length_b   1.000
_cell.length_c   1.000
_cell.angle_alpha   90.00
_cell.angle_beta   90.00
_cell.angle_gamma   90.00
#
_symmetry.space_group_name_H-M   'P 1'
#
loop_
_entity.id
_entity.type
_entity.pdbx_description
1 polymer ?
#
loop_
_entity_poly.entity_id
_entity_poly.type
_entity_poly.pdbx_seq_one_letter_code
_entity_poly.pdbx_strand_id
1 'polypeptide(L)'
;KQNYHPRLPGGWSHDMATVGYDDTKAFWPFTVFFLAQSWGPWNQLPKDWPDDYPRLPAGAIITRAEDWAVCVENGDAWAYGGVEGFPPQKLPDLGAIGLLQK
;
A
#
# COMPACT_ATOMS: atom_id res chain seq x y z
N LYS A 1 10.23 -11.82 20.63
CA LYS A 1 11.23 -11.27 19.68
C LYS A 1 10.85 -9.82 19.45
N GLN A 2 11.79 -8.89 19.59
CA GLN A 2 11.50 -7.45 19.51
C GLN A 2 11.51 -7.03 18.03
N ASN A 3 10.36 -6.64 17.48
CA ASN A 3 10.19 -6.08 16.12
C ASN A 3 10.65 -4.62 16.08
N TYR A 4 11.85 -4.33 16.58
CA TYR A 4 12.46 -3.01 16.52
C TYR A 4 13.52 -3.04 15.43
N HIS A 5 13.18 -2.48 14.26
CA HIS A 5 14.10 -2.36 13.13
C HIS A 5 14.83 -1.01 13.22
N PRO A 6 16.16 -0.98 13.45
CA PRO A 6 16.91 0.27 13.51
C PRO A 6 16.90 0.96 12.14
N ARG A 7 16.72 2.28 12.11
CA ARG A 7 16.82 3.07 10.88
C ARG A 7 18.21 2.93 10.27
N LEU A 8 18.30 2.36 9.06
CA LEU A 8 19.57 2.26 8.33
C LEU A 8 19.86 3.57 7.57
N PRO A 9 21.10 4.09 7.61
CA PRO A 9 21.48 5.26 6.82
C PRO A 9 21.50 4.91 5.32
N GLY A 10 20.96 5.79 4.48
CA GLY A 10 20.89 5.60 3.02
C GLY A 10 19.78 4.67 2.54
N GLY A 11 19.01 4.05 3.45
CA GLY A 11 17.85 3.22 3.13
C GLY A 11 16.53 3.97 3.30
N TRP A 12 15.49 3.44 2.66
CA TRP A 12 14.10 3.83 2.94
C TRP A 12 13.49 2.76 3.84
N SER A 13 12.77 3.21 4.88
CA SER A 13 11.95 2.37 5.74
C SER A 13 10.53 2.91 5.65
N HIS A 14 9.66 2.18 4.96
CA HIS A 14 8.30 2.61 4.69
C HIS A 14 7.36 1.40 4.61
N ASP A 15 6.24 1.48 5.30
CA ASP A 15 5.20 0.45 5.27
C ASP A 15 4.20 0.77 4.16
N MET A 16 3.91 -0.22 3.33
CA MET A 16 2.99 -0.12 2.19
C MET A 16 2.09 -1.35 2.15
N ALA A 17 1.00 -1.28 1.40
CA ALA A 17 0.10 -2.40 1.21
C ALA A 17 0.32 -3.04 -0.16
N THR A 18 0.61 -4.34 -0.20
CA THR A 18 0.49 -5.11 -1.45
C THR A 18 -0.99 -5.33 -1.73
N VAL A 19 -1.49 -4.78 -2.83
CA VAL A 19 -2.94 -4.77 -3.16
C VAL A 19 -3.29 -5.64 -4.37
N GLY A 20 -2.29 -6.20 -5.04
CA GLY A 20 -2.49 -7.13 -6.15
C GLY A 20 -1.18 -7.51 -6.83
N TYR A 21 -1.27 -8.45 -7.76
CA TYR A 21 -0.18 -8.85 -8.63
C TYR A 21 -0.71 -9.31 -9.99
N ASP A 22 0.13 -9.28 -11.02
CA ASP A 22 -0.11 -9.97 -12.30
C ASP A 22 1.12 -10.82 -12.65
N ASP A 23 0.90 -12.12 -12.81
CA ASP A 23 1.90 -13.09 -13.26
C ASP A 23 1.56 -13.74 -14.60
N THR A 24 0.45 -13.34 -15.24
CA THR A 24 -0.03 -13.90 -16.52
C THR A 24 0.91 -13.60 -17.67
N LYS A 25 1.64 -12.49 -17.55
CA LYS A 25 2.53 -11.93 -18.55
C LYS A 25 1.87 -11.51 -19.87
N ALA A 26 0.55 -11.30 -19.85
CA ALA A 26 -0.19 -10.89 -21.04
C ALA A 26 0.06 -9.43 -21.42
N PHE A 27 0.11 -8.55 -20.41
CA PHE A 27 0.43 -7.13 -20.60
C PHE A 27 1.86 -6.81 -20.15
N TRP A 28 2.23 -7.25 -18.94
CA TRP A 28 3.57 -7.05 -18.39
C TRP A 28 4.47 -8.23 -18.79
N PRO A 29 5.66 -8.05 -19.39
CA PRO A 29 6.50 -9.18 -19.79
C PRO A 29 7.15 -9.93 -18.60
N PHE A 30 6.85 -9.52 -17.37
CA PHE A 30 7.35 -10.06 -16.11
C PHE A 30 6.26 -9.98 -15.05
N THR A 31 6.42 -10.75 -13.96
CA THR A 31 5.50 -10.67 -12.82
C THR A 31 5.62 -9.32 -12.14
N VAL A 32 4.49 -8.66 -11.94
CA VAL A 32 4.39 -7.36 -11.26
C VAL A 32 3.58 -7.45 -9.98
N PHE A 33 3.99 -6.67 -8.98
CA PHE A 33 3.23 -6.44 -7.75
C PHE A 33 2.85 -4.97 -7.63
N PHE A 34 1.61 -4.72 -7.21
CA PHE A 34 1.04 -3.39 -7.03
C PHE A 34 1.04 -3.01 -5.55
N LEU A 35 1.72 -1.92 -5.22
CA LEU A 35 1.85 -1.41 -3.86
C LEU A 35 1.03 -0.11 -3.73
N ALA A 36 0.05 -0.11 -2.84
CA ALA A 36 -0.63 1.11 -2.40
C ALA A 36 0.17 1.78 -1.28
N GLN A 37 0.27 3.11 -1.34
CA GLN A 37 1.08 3.93 -0.44
C GLN A 37 0.30 5.20 -0.02
N SER A 38 0.80 5.92 0.99
CA SER A 38 0.06 6.98 1.70
C SER A 38 0.49 8.43 1.41
N TRP A 39 1.21 8.68 0.33
CA TRP A 39 1.72 9.99 -0.14
C TRP A 39 0.84 10.62 -1.23
N GLY A 40 -0.33 10.07 -1.50
CA GLY A 40 -1.22 10.55 -2.56
C GLY A 40 -0.62 10.35 -3.96
N PRO A 41 -0.87 11.24 -4.94
CA PRO A 41 -0.42 11.09 -6.34
C PRO A 41 1.07 11.46 -6.52
N TRP A 42 1.92 11.08 -5.56
CA TRP A 42 3.36 11.32 -5.60
C TRP A 42 4.02 10.58 -6.77
N ASN A 43 3.61 9.32 -7.00
CA ASN A 43 4.05 8.57 -8.16
C ASN A 43 3.10 8.80 -9.35
N GLN A 44 3.66 8.94 -10.55
CA GLN A 44 2.85 9.03 -11.76
C GLN A 44 2.34 7.63 -12.13
N LEU A 45 1.07 7.57 -12.53
CA LEU A 45 0.51 6.34 -13.08
C LEU A 45 1.19 6.05 -14.43
N PRO A 46 1.38 4.77 -14.80
CA PRO A 46 1.87 4.43 -16.11
C PRO A 46 0.94 5.01 -17.18
N LYS A 47 1.51 5.42 -18.31
CA LYS A 47 0.74 5.95 -19.45
C LYS A 47 -0.19 4.89 -20.02
N ASP A 48 0.30 3.66 -20.04
CA ASP A 48 -0.42 2.49 -20.54
C ASP A 48 -0.85 1.65 -19.34
N TRP A 49 -2.15 1.41 -19.23
CA TRP A 49 -2.76 0.57 -18.20
C TRP A 49 -3.70 -0.43 -18.89
N PRO A 50 -3.68 -1.72 -18.51
CA PRO A 50 -4.56 -2.70 -19.13
C PRO A 50 -6.04 -2.35 -18.92
N ASP A 51 -6.83 -2.41 -19.99
CA ASP A 51 -8.27 -2.08 -19.95
C ASP A 51 -9.08 -3.06 -19.09
N ASP A 52 -8.60 -4.30 -18.95
CA ASP A 52 -9.22 -5.36 -18.15
C ASP A 52 -8.86 -5.27 -16.66
N TYR A 53 -7.97 -4.37 -16.28
CA TYR A 53 -7.56 -4.20 -14.88
C TYR A 53 -8.48 -3.23 -14.14
N PRO A 54 -8.64 -3.41 -12.81
CA PRO A 54 -9.28 -2.40 -11.99
C PRO A 54 -8.46 -1.10 -12.01
N ARG A 55 -9.12 0.01 -11.67
CA ARG A 55 -8.45 1.30 -11.58
C ARG A 55 -7.31 1.24 -10.56
N LEU A 56 -6.10 1.57 -10.99
CA LEU A 56 -4.93 1.63 -10.12
C LEU A 56 -5.11 2.71 -9.03
N PRO A 57 -4.80 2.43 -7.75
CA PRO A 57 -4.81 3.44 -6.69
C PRO A 57 -3.89 4.62 -7.03
N ALA A 58 -4.29 5.83 -6.62
CA ALA A 58 -3.52 7.03 -6.88
C ALA A 58 -2.11 6.92 -6.28
N GLY A 59 -1.09 7.16 -7.11
CA GLY A 59 0.30 7.08 -6.71
C GLY A 59 0.79 5.70 -6.32
N ALA A 60 0.12 4.62 -6.76
CA ALA A 60 0.62 3.27 -6.55
C ALA A 60 2.02 3.08 -7.13
N ILE A 61 2.80 2.19 -6.52
CA ILE A 61 4.10 1.77 -7.00
C ILE A 61 3.93 0.40 -7.66
N ILE A 62 4.46 0.26 -8.88
CA ILE A 62 4.47 -1.00 -9.63
C ILE A 62 5.89 -1.54 -9.56
N THR A 63 6.04 -2.75 -9.05
CA THR A 63 7.34 -3.38 -8.80
C THR A 63 7.45 -4.68 -9.57
N ARG A 64 8.68 -5.04 -9.94
CA ARG A 64 8.97 -6.42 -10.37
C ARG A 64 8.99 -7.33 -9.16
N ALA A 65 8.80 -8.63 -9.38
CA ALA A 65 8.87 -9.63 -8.32
C ALA A 65 10.18 -9.56 -7.51
N GLU A 66 11.32 -9.28 -8.15
CA GLU A 66 12.63 -9.14 -7.50
C GLU A 66 12.70 -7.95 -6.53
N ASP A 67 12.13 -6.80 -6.91
CA ASP A 67 12.08 -5.61 -6.04
C ASP A 67 11.07 -5.79 -4.90
N TRP A 68 9.92 -6.40 -5.21
CA TRP A 68 8.89 -6.70 -4.22
C TRP A 68 9.38 -7.70 -3.15
N ALA A 69 10.16 -8.71 -3.57
CA ALA A 69 10.71 -9.71 -2.65
C ALA A 69 11.55 -9.05 -1.54
N VAL A 70 12.34 -8.02 -1.88
CA VAL A 70 13.11 -7.25 -0.89
C VAL A 70 12.20 -6.64 0.17
N CYS A 71 11.00 -6.16 -0.18
CA CYS A 71 10.06 -5.60 0.79
C CYS A 71 9.55 -6.64 1.79
N VAL A 72 9.31 -7.88 1.35
CA VAL A 72 8.69 -8.94 2.18
C VAL A 72 9.74 -9.75 2.95
N GLU A 73 10.89 -10.02 2.35
CA GLU A 73 11.97 -10.82 2.94
C GLU A 73 12.65 -10.13 4.13
N ASN A 74 12.46 -8.81 4.29
CA ASN A 74 12.92 -8.08 5.47
C ASN A 74 12.18 -8.45 6.77
N GLY A 75 11.17 -9.33 6.69
CA GLY A 75 10.60 -10.02 7.85
C GLY A 75 9.47 -9.27 8.55
N ASP A 76 8.98 -8.17 7.97
CA ASP A 76 7.87 -7.37 8.49
C ASP A 76 6.73 -7.26 7.46
N ALA A 77 6.10 -8.40 7.17
CA ALA A 77 4.98 -8.50 6.25
C ALA A 77 3.80 -9.22 6.92
N TRP A 78 2.64 -8.59 6.86
CA TRP A 78 1.43 -9.05 7.55
C TRP A 78 0.28 -9.23 6.56
N ALA A 79 -0.46 -10.33 6.71
CA ALA A 79 -1.68 -10.57 5.96
C ALA A 79 -2.88 -10.46 6.92
N TYR A 80 -3.86 -9.65 6.54
CA TYR A 80 -5.11 -9.47 7.27
C TYR A 80 -6.25 -10.10 6.46
N GLY A 81 -7.15 -10.82 7.13
CA GLY A 81 -8.30 -11.44 6.50
C GLY A 81 -9.38 -11.73 7.54
N GLY A 82 -10.65 -11.82 7.11
CA GLY A 82 -11.77 -12.07 8.02
C GLY A 82 -11.99 -10.98 9.07
N VAL A 83 -11.57 -9.75 8.77
CA VAL A 83 -11.74 -8.61 9.68
C VAL A 83 -13.22 -8.24 9.74
N GLU A 84 -13.89 -8.63 10.83
CA GLU A 84 -15.18 -8.06 11.19
C GLU A 84 -14.91 -6.66 11.74
N GLY A 85 -15.28 -5.64 10.97
CA GLY A 85 -15.12 -4.26 11.39
C GLY A 85 -15.89 -3.99 12.68
N PHE A 86 -15.46 -2.98 13.44
CA PHE A 86 -16.25 -2.54 14.58
C PHE A 86 -17.50 -1.80 14.09
N PRO A 87 -18.68 -2.01 14.71
CA PRO A 87 -19.84 -1.20 14.40
C PRO A 87 -19.47 0.28 14.61
N PRO A 88 -19.93 1.19 13.74
CA PRO A 88 -19.66 2.62 13.89
C PRO A 88 -20.02 3.08 15.31
N GLN A 89 -19.04 3.58 16.05
CA GLN A 89 -19.27 4.14 17.37
C GLN A 89 -19.42 5.65 17.26
N LYS A 90 -20.42 6.19 17.96
CA LYS A 90 -20.49 7.64 18.19
C LYS A 90 -19.34 7.99 19.14
N LEU A 91 -18.28 8.56 18.58
CA LEU A 91 -17.17 9.05 19.38
C LEU A 91 -17.68 10.16 20.33
N PRO A 92 -17.21 10.21 21.58
CA PRO A 92 -17.46 11.37 22.43
C PRO A 92 -16.93 12.61 21.71
N ASP A 93 -17.60 13.75 21.89
CA ASP A 93 -17.12 15.01 21.34
C ASP A 93 -15.81 15.40 22.03
N LEU A 94 -14.69 15.19 21.32
CA LEU A 94 -13.34 15.55 21.77
C LEU A 94 -12.96 16.98 21.34
N GLY A 95 -13.94 17.83 20.99
CA GLY A 95 -13.75 19.23 20.62
C GLY A 95 -13.69 19.48 19.10
N ALA A 96 -13.94 18.48 18.26
CA ALA A 96 -13.92 18.62 16.80
C ALA A 96 -15.22 19.24 16.24
N ILE A 97 -16.35 19.08 16.94
CA ILE A 97 -17.65 19.56 16.46
C ILE A 97 -17.73 21.10 16.51
N GLY A 98 -17.05 21.74 17.49
CA GLY A 98 -16.96 23.19 17.59
C GLY A 98 -16.04 23.88 16.56
N LEU A 99 -15.17 23.13 15.88
CA LEU A 99 -14.24 23.67 14.88
C LEU A 99 -14.83 23.71 13.46
N LEU A 100 -15.88 22.92 13.19
CA LEU A 100 -16.54 22.80 11.88
C LEU A 100 -17.77 23.71 11.73
N GLN A 101 -18.13 24.48 12.75
CA GLN A 101 -19.26 25.44 12.75
C GLN A 101 -18.82 26.90 12.54
N LYS A 102 -17.78 27.15 11.71
CA LYS A 102 -17.45 28.51 11.27
C LYS A 102 -17.91 28.77 9.85
#